data_AF-A0A7S1K2J8-F1
#
_entry.id   AF-A0A7S1K2J8-F1
#
_cell.length_a   1.000
_cell.length_b   1.000
_cell.length_c   1.000
_cell.angle_alpha   90.00
_cell.angle_beta   90.00
_cell.angle_gamma   90.00
#
_symmetry.space_group_name_H-M   'P 1'
#
loop_
_entity.id
_entity.type
_entity.pdbx_description
1 polymer ?
#
loop_
_entity_poly.entity_id
_entity_poly.type
_entity_poly.pdbx_seq_one_letter_code
_entity_poly.pdbx_strand_id
1 'polypeptide(L)'
;MIEYAEQLLMLVARTFQLSKSKNVLQIGLCCLCRNLDAFPSLADIYITVLLAHPAPMRQRLLMPRGEGAETQAPRLAYVMGAASRLYEEPYLPALWPSLKVAKAFCSQLEARSLTHFELEHLEVLIATLPEDDFAASSEVISDWLDLFDRLKAYIFVALIEEDFHDHAAQIIAKFWLSGVEELRTPVLDASRKTLLQTLRILYSEGIERSKVAESVLVEFLQDIHSEGPPVSELIDDVLQMYKKSDPDGFASTNLVHFI
;
A
#
# COMPACT_ATOMS: atom_id res chain seq x y z
N MET A 1 2.26 25.32 26.75
CA MET A 1 1.66 24.34 25.82
C MET A 1 2.49 23.07 25.69
N ILE A 2 3.83 23.13 25.61
CA ILE A 2 4.70 21.95 25.49
C ILE A 2 4.65 21.03 26.73
N GLU A 3 4.51 21.60 27.93
CA GLU A 3 4.57 20.85 29.20
C GLU A 3 3.44 19.82 29.41
N TYR A 4 2.28 20.02 28.77
CA TYR A 4 1.18 19.04 28.83
C TYR A 4 1.28 17.97 27.73
N ALA A 5 2.07 18.20 26.68
CA ALA A 5 2.18 17.28 25.55
C ALA A 5 2.79 15.94 25.97
N GLU A 6 3.87 15.96 26.77
CA GLU A 6 4.50 14.74 27.28
C GLU A 6 3.54 13.92 28.15
N GLN A 7 2.77 14.58 29.02
CA GLN A 7 1.77 13.93 29.86
C GLN A 7 0.66 13.30 29.01
N LEU A 8 0.18 13.99 27.98
CA LEU A 8 -0.81 13.46 27.05
C LEU A 8 -0.26 12.29 26.24
N LEU A 9 0.98 12.36 25.76
CA LEU A 9 1.64 11.25 25.06
C LEU A 9 1.80 10.03 25.95
N MET A 10 2.14 10.21 27.24
CA MET A 10 2.15 9.11 28.21
C MET A 10 0.76 8.47 28.39
N LEU A 11 -0.30 9.28 28.41
CA LEU A 11 -1.68 8.77 28.48
C LEU A 11 -2.06 8.01 27.20
N VAL A 12 -1.70 8.53 26.03
CA VAL A 12 -1.89 7.85 24.74
C VAL A 12 -1.14 6.53 24.73
N ALA A 13 0.14 6.50 25.10
CA ALA A 13 0.94 5.29 25.14
C ALA A 13 0.35 4.20 26.07
N ARG A 14 -0.38 4.58 27.13
CA ARG A 14 -1.06 3.65 28.04
C ARG A 14 -2.44 3.19 27.55
N THR A 15 -3.12 4.01 26.75
CA THR A 15 -4.52 3.78 26.33
C THR A 15 -4.65 3.30 24.89
N PHE A 16 -3.64 3.51 24.05
CA PHE A 16 -3.63 3.15 22.65
C PHE A 16 -2.68 1.97 22.41
N GLN A 17 -3.11 0.79 22.87
CA GLN A 17 -2.36 -0.46 22.81
C GLN A 17 -3.27 -1.59 22.34
N LEU A 18 -2.73 -2.58 21.63
CA LEU A 18 -3.51 -3.71 21.06
C LEU A 18 -4.36 -4.49 22.07
N SER A 19 -4.01 -4.45 23.35
CA SER A 19 -4.78 -5.08 24.44
C SER A 19 -6.12 -4.41 24.75
N LYS A 20 -6.39 -3.22 24.19
CA LYS A 20 -7.60 -2.45 24.46
C LYS A 20 -8.74 -2.83 23.53
N SER A 21 -9.95 -2.44 23.91
CA SER A 21 -11.15 -2.73 23.11
C SER A 21 -11.05 -2.11 21.71
N LYS A 22 -11.61 -2.80 20.71
CA LYS A 22 -11.64 -2.35 19.31
C LYS A 22 -12.22 -0.95 19.16
N ASN A 23 -13.24 -0.59 19.96
CA ASN A 23 -13.83 0.75 19.94
C ASN A 23 -12.86 1.83 20.43
N VAL A 24 -12.07 1.55 21.49
CA VAL A 24 -11.05 2.48 21.97
C VAL A 24 -9.96 2.67 20.91
N LEU A 25 -9.55 1.59 20.24
CA LEU A 25 -8.58 1.66 19.15
C LEU A 25 -9.12 2.41 17.93
N GLN A 26 -10.38 2.19 17.56
CA GLN A 26 -11.05 2.92 16.49
C GLN A 26 -11.08 4.43 16.77
N ILE A 27 -11.46 4.83 17.99
CA ILE A 27 -11.44 6.24 18.41
C ILE A 27 -10.01 6.79 18.35
N GLY A 28 -9.03 6.05 18.86
CA GLY A 28 -7.63 6.44 18.83
C GLY A 28 -7.12 6.67 17.40
N LEU A 29 -7.42 5.78 16.45
CA LEU A 29 -7.08 5.94 15.04
C LEU A 29 -7.71 7.22 14.46
N CYS A 30 -8.99 7.46 14.72
CA CYS A 30 -9.70 8.66 14.23
C CYS A 30 -9.10 9.96 14.81
N CYS A 31 -8.79 9.99 16.10
CA CYS A 31 -8.36 11.21 16.79
C CYS A 31 -6.87 11.51 16.62
N LEU A 32 -6.01 10.49 16.53
CA LEU A 32 -4.56 10.67 16.49
C LEU A 32 -4.01 10.95 15.09
N CYS A 33 -4.75 10.64 14.02
CA CYS A 33 -4.27 10.79 12.63
C CYS A 33 -3.69 12.19 12.31
N ARG A 34 -4.35 13.26 12.77
CA ARG A 34 -3.93 14.66 12.58
C ARG A 34 -2.70 15.06 13.39
N ASN A 35 -2.33 14.25 14.39
CA ASN A 35 -1.23 14.53 15.30
C ASN A 35 0.07 13.82 14.89
N LEU A 36 0.02 12.92 13.91
CA LEU A 36 1.18 12.15 13.45
C LEU A 36 2.30 13.03 12.89
N ASP A 37 1.95 14.20 12.35
CA ASP A 37 2.92 15.13 11.80
C ASP A 37 3.76 15.81 12.90
N ALA A 38 3.07 16.31 13.94
CA ALA A 38 3.65 17.01 15.07
C ALA A 38 4.27 16.09 16.12
N PHE A 39 3.82 14.83 16.20
CA PHE A 39 4.30 13.84 17.16
C PHE A 39 4.69 12.52 16.47
N PRO A 40 5.86 12.47 15.80
CA PRO A 40 6.29 11.29 15.03
C PRO A 40 6.40 10.01 15.85
N SER A 41 6.63 10.10 17.17
CA SER A 41 6.67 8.96 18.09
C SER A 41 5.35 8.18 18.17
N LEU A 42 4.25 8.75 17.68
CA LEU A 42 2.96 8.07 17.58
C LEU A 42 2.85 7.16 16.36
N ALA A 43 3.66 7.39 15.31
CA ALA A 43 3.46 6.75 14.01
C ALA A 43 3.59 5.23 14.09
N ASP A 44 4.58 4.71 14.82
CA ASP A 44 4.78 3.28 14.96
C ASP A 44 3.57 2.61 15.63
N ILE A 45 3.17 3.05 16.82
CA ILE A 45 2.02 2.44 17.51
C ILE A 45 0.72 2.62 16.70
N TYR A 46 0.59 3.71 15.97
CA TYR A 46 -0.54 3.96 15.09
C TYR A 46 -0.65 2.93 13.97
N ILE A 47 0.44 2.66 13.25
CA ILE A 47 0.50 1.61 12.24
C ILE A 47 0.26 0.23 12.86
N THR A 48 0.87 -0.07 14.02
CA THR A 48 0.64 -1.35 14.72
C THR A 48 -0.84 -1.60 14.95
N VAL A 49 -1.53 -0.59 15.49
CA VAL A 49 -2.95 -0.66 15.80
C VAL A 49 -3.79 -0.74 14.53
N LEU A 50 -3.44 0.02 13.49
CA LEU A 50 -4.16 0.02 12.22
C LEU A 50 -4.10 -1.34 11.52
N LEU A 51 -2.90 -1.93 11.41
CA LEU A 51 -2.72 -3.25 10.79
C LEU A 51 -3.48 -4.34 11.55
N ALA A 52 -3.40 -4.34 12.89
CA ALA A 52 -4.11 -5.30 13.73
C ALA A 52 -5.63 -5.03 13.86
N HIS A 53 -6.13 -3.95 13.26
CA HIS A 53 -7.54 -3.59 13.37
C HIS A 53 -8.40 -4.53 12.51
N PRO A 54 -9.63 -4.93 12.95
CA PRO A 54 -10.45 -5.83 12.15
C PRO A 54 -10.75 -5.27 10.76
N ALA A 55 -10.67 -6.11 9.72
CA ALA A 55 -10.80 -5.68 8.32
C ALA A 55 -12.03 -4.79 8.05
N PRO A 56 -13.26 -5.13 8.48
CA PRO A 56 -14.42 -4.26 8.24
C PRO A 56 -14.32 -2.91 8.94
N MET A 57 -13.59 -2.82 10.05
CA MET A 57 -13.40 -1.56 10.77
C MET A 57 -12.29 -0.73 10.13
N ARG A 58 -11.21 -1.37 9.69
CA ARG A 58 -10.08 -0.77 8.98
C ARG A 58 -10.51 -0.21 7.62
N GLN A 59 -11.21 -0.99 6.80
CA GLN A 59 -11.70 -0.55 5.49
C GLN A 59 -12.58 0.70 5.58
N ARG A 60 -13.44 0.81 6.61
CA ARG A 60 -14.26 2.03 6.85
C ARG A 60 -13.45 3.31 7.09
N LEU A 61 -12.20 3.16 7.51
CA LEU A 61 -11.27 4.26 7.78
C LEU A 61 -10.36 4.55 6.58
N LEU A 62 -10.07 3.53 5.76
CA LEU A 62 -9.13 3.62 4.63
C LEU A 62 -9.78 3.84 3.27
N MET A 63 -11.07 3.54 3.11
CA MET A 63 -11.77 3.69 1.84
C MET A 63 -12.61 4.97 1.83
N PRO A 64 -12.61 5.73 0.72
CA PRO A 64 -13.54 6.84 0.55
C PRO A 64 -14.97 6.30 0.51
N ARG A 65 -15.92 7.06 1.02
CA ARG A 65 -17.32 6.64 1.04
C ARG A 65 -17.99 6.99 -0.28
N GLY A 66 -17.99 6.07 -1.23
CA GLY A 66 -18.70 6.20 -2.52
C GLY A 66 -18.11 7.26 -3.47
N GLU A 67 -18.58 7.25 -4.71
CA GLU A 67 -18.19 8.20 -5.76
C GLU A 67 -18.72 9.61 -5.46
N GLY A 68 -17.82 10.61 -5.36
CA GLY A 68 -18.15 12.02 -5.07
C GLY A 68 -17.51 12.57 -3.78
N ALA A 69 -16.20 12.36 -3.61
CA ALA A 69 -15.44 12.48 -2.36
C ALA A 69 -15.36 13.86 -1.69
N GLU A 70 -15.91 14.94 -2.25
CA GLU A 70 -15.64 16.29 -1.74
C GLU A 70 -16.61 16.78 -0.65
N THR A 71 -17.74 16.10 -0.37
CA THR A 71 -18.78 16.64 0.54
C THR A 71 -19.47 15.66 1.48
N GLN A 72 -18.92 14.45 1.72
CA GLN A 72 -19.56 13.53 2.65
C GLN A 72 -19.17 13.80 4.11
N ALA A 73 -20.18 14.13 4.93
CA ALA A 73 -20.02 14.33 6.35
C ALA A 73 -19.39 13.08 7.03
N PRO A 74 -18.53 13.28 8.05
CA PRO A 74 -17.94 12.17 8.79
C PRO A 74 -19.04 11.28 9.40
N ARG A 75 -18.78 9.98 9.50
CA ARG A 75 -19.78 9.06 10.07
C ARG A 75 -19.74 9.27 11.55
N LEU A 76 -20.88 9.60 12.11
CA LEU A 76 -21.05 9.60 13.55
C LEU A 76 -21.22 8.15 14.00
N ALA A 77 -20.28 7.69 14.81
CA ALA A 77 -20.32 6.39 15.46
C ALA A 77 -20.61 6.59 16.95
N TYR A 78 -21.50 5.74 17.47
CA TYR A 78 -21.93 5.79 18.85
C TYR A 78 -21.24 4.70 19.64
N VAL A 79 -20.60 5.05 20.76
CA VAL A 79 -20.06 4.07 21.71
C VAL A 79 -20.93 4.05 22.96
N MET A 80 -21.59 2.91 23.18
CA MET A 80 -22.37 2.65 24.39
C MET A 80 -21.44 2.48 25.59
N GLY A 81 -21.68 3.22 26.66
CA GLY A 81 -20.92 3.11 27.91
C GLY A 81 -21.49 4.02 29.01
N ALA A 82 -20.74 4.18 30.12
CA ALA A 82 -21.19 5.02 31.24
C ALA A 82 -21.35 6.51 30.89
N ALA A 83 -20.64 6.98 29.86
CA ALA A 83 -20.77 8.30 29.30
C ALA A 83 -20.79 8.18 27.78
N SER A 84 -21.87 7.63 27.23
CA SER A 84 -22.01 7.46 25.80
C SER A 84 -21.71 8.75 25.05
N ARG A 85 -20.83 8.67 24.06
CA ARG A 85 -20.41 9.80 23.23
C ARG A 85 -20.42 9.40 21.76
N LEU A 86 -20.70 10.40 20.94
CA LEU A 86 -20.50 10.32 19.50
C LEU A 86 -19.05 10.65 19.20
N TYR A 87 -18.47 9.94 18.25
CA TYR A 87 -17.22 10.32 17.61
C TYR A 87 -17.37 10.26 16.10
N GLU A 88 -16.50 11.00 15.42
CA GLU A 88 -16.44 11.02 13.97
C GLU A 88 -15.46 9.95 13.48
N GLU A 89 -15.89 9.14 12.52
CA GLU A 89 -15.04 8.28 11.70
C GLU A 89 -14.74 9.00 10.39
N PRO A 90 -13.61 9.76 10.32
CA PRO A 90 -13.16 10.37 9.09
C PRO A 90 -12.52 9.33 8.17
N TYR A 91 -12.38 9.71 6.90
CA TYR A 91 -11.48 9.03 5.97
C TYR A 91 -10.04 9.46 6.29
N LEU A 92 -9.24 8.50 6.78
CA LEU A 92 -7.91 8.78 7.33
C LEU A 92 -6.91 9.31 6.30
N PRO A 93 -6.87 8.80 5.05
CA PRO A 93 -5.92 9.27 4.05
C PRO A 93 -5.98 10.76 3.76
N ALA A 94 -7.17 11.37 3.84
CA ALA A 94 -7.33 12.83 3.67
C ALA A 94 -6.78 13.66 4.86
N LEU A 95 -6.45 13.04 5.99
CA LEU A 95 -6.09 13.74 7.23
C LEU A 95 -4.66 13.49 7.71
N TRP A 96 -4.05 12.37 7.32
CA TRP A 96 -2.74 11.98 7.84
C TRP A 96 -1.59 12.43 6.94
N PRO A 97 -0.35 12.53 7.47
CA PRO A 97 0.82 12.79 6.65
C PRO A 97 1.25 11.51 5.91
N SER A 98 0.69 11.27 4.72
CA SER A 98 0.83 10.05 3.92
C SER A 98 2.25 9.47 3.86
N LEU A 99 3.26 10.27 3.52
CA LEU A 99 4.65 9.80 3.45
C LEU A 99 5.21 9.37 4.82
N LYS A 100 4.88 10.09 5.91
CA LYS A 100 5.31 9.70 7.26
C LYS A 100 4.66 8.38 7.69
N VAL A 101 3.39 8.20 7.34
CA VAL A 101 2.64 6.96 7.59
C VAL A 101 3.26 5.81 6.79
N ALA A 102 3.60 6.02 5.51
CA ALA A 102 4.28 5.03 4.68
C ALA A 102 5.66 4.63 5.23
N LYS A 103 6.44 5.60 5.73
CA LYS A 103 7.73 5.36 6.40
C LYS A 103 7.58 4.53 7.68
N ALA A 104 6.61 4.86 8.53
CA ALA A 104 6.33 4.08 9.73
C ALA A 104 5.84 2.66 9.39
N PHE A 105 5.02 2.53 8.33
CA PHE A 105 4.62 1.25 7.78
C PHE A 105 5.82 0.41 7.36
N CYS A 106 6.71 0.95 6.53
CA CYS A 106 7.89 0.22 6.08
C CYS A 106 8.79 -0.24 7.25
N SER A 107 9.07 0.65 8.20
CA SER A 107 9.85 0.32 9.41
C SER A 107 9.24 -0.82 10.24
N GLN A 108 7.90 -0.92 10.29
CA GLN A 108 7.22 -2.03 10.97
C GLN A 108 7.42 -3.36 10.29
N LEU A 109 7.34 -3.40 8.95
CA LEU A 109 7.46 -4.65 8.20
C LEU A 109 8.87 -5.24 8.37
N GLU A 110 9.88 -4.39 8.35
CA GLU A 110 11.27 -4.78 8.61
C GLU A 110 11.47 -5.32 10.02
N ALA A 111 10.91 -4.63 11.02
CA ALA A 111 10.98 -5.08 12.41
C ALA A 111 10.30 -6.45 12.63
N ARG A 112 9.30 -6.79 11.81
CA ARG A 112 8.58 -8.07 11.87
C ARG A 112 9.19 -9.18 11.02
N SER A 113 10.16 -8.86 10.14
CA SER A 113 10.79 -9.83 9.22
C SER A 113 9.76 -10.65 8.44
N LEU A 114 8.78 -9.95 7.84
CA LEU A 114 7.71 -10.60 7.08
C LEU A 114 8.29 -11.36 5.87
N THR A 115 7.69 -12.50 5.54
CA THR A 115 8.04 -13.26 4.33
C THR A 115 7.15 -12.91 3.14
N HIS A 116 5.96 -12.38 3.39
CA HIS A 116 4.97 -11.98 2.39
C HIS A 116 4.03 -10.93 2.98
N PHE A 117 3.28 -10.25 2.10
CA PHE A 117 2.18 -9.40 2.52
C PHE A 117 0.91 -10.20 2.76
N GLU A 118 0.04 -9.58 3.55
CA GLU A 118 -1.33 -9.99 3.79
C GLU A 118 -2.21 -8.80 3.38
N LEU A 119 -3.52 -9.00 3.30
CA LEU A 119 -4.46 -7.99 2.79
C LEU A 119 -4.34 -6.65 3.54
N GLU A 120 -4.21 -6.67 4.87
CA GLU A 120 -4.02 -5.45 5.68
C GLU A 120 -2.81 -4.62 5.27
N HIS A 121 -1.73 -5.28 4.84
CA HIS A 121 -0.50 -4.61 4.44
C HIS A 121 -0.72 -3.85 3.14
N LEU A 122 -1.41 -4.48 2.18
CA LEU A 122 -1.73 -3.88 0.90
C LEU A 122 -2.75 -2.74 1.04
N GLU A 123 -3.82 -2.95 1.82
CA GLU A 123 -4.83 -1.93 2.11
C GLU A 123 -4.22 -0.67 2.74
N VAL A 124 -3.35 -0.86 3.75
CA VAL A 124 -2.67 0.27 4.41
C VAL A 124 -1.70 0.94 3.45
N LEU A 125 -0.91 0.18 2.70
CA LEU A 125 0.05 0.75 1.74
C LEU A 125 -0.66 1.60 0.67
N ILE A 126 -1.74 1.10 0.06
CA ILE A 126 -2.57 1.85 -0.88
C ILE A 126 -3.07 3.15 -0.25
N ALA A 127 -3.59 3.08 0.98
CA ALA A 127 -4.10 4.24 1.68
C ALA A 127 -3.03 5.30 2.01
N THR A 128 -1.74 4.93 1.97
CA THR A 128 -0.63 5.88 2.10
C THR A 128 -0.21 6.53 0.79
N LEU A 129 -0.64 6.01 -0.36
CA LEU A 129 -0.33 6.63 -1.65
C LEU A 129 -1.09 7.96 -1.78
N PRO A 130 -0.51 8.98 -2.42
CA PRO A 130 -1.21 10.24 -2.66
C PRO A 130 -2.43 10.02 -3.55
N GLU A 131 -3.52 10.77 -3.33
CA GLU A 131 -4.74 10.67 -4.16
C GLU A 131 -4.45 11.14 -5.59
N ASP A 132 -3.90 12.35 -5.73
CA ASP A 132 -3.36 12.88 -6.98
C ASP A 132 -1.95 12.31 -7.24
N ASP A 133 -1.05 13.08 -7.85
CA ASP A 133 0.31 12.63 -8.07
C ASP A 133 1.22 12.82 -6.84
N PHE A 134 2.40 12.22 -6.89
CA PHE A 134 3.45 12.44 -5.90
C PHE A 134 3.92 13.91 -5.95
N ALA A 135 4.29 14.46 -4.79
CA ALA A 135 4.82 15.82 -4.74
C ALA A 135 6.21 15.87 -5.41
N ALA A 136 6.40 16.82 -6.33
CA ALA A 136 7.62 16.97 -7.12
C ALA A 136 8.83 17.57 -6.36
N SER A 137 8.90 17.39 -5.02
CA SER A 137 10.08 17.83 -4.25
C SER A 137 11.12 16.70 -4.20
N SER A 138 12.40 17.05 -4.36
CA SER A 138 13.48 16.05 -4.43
C SER A 138 13.59 15.19 -3.17
N GLU A 139 13.37 15.78 -2.00
CA GLU A 139 13.36 15.06 -0.71
C GLU A 139 12.22 14.04 -0.65
N VAL A 140 11.01 14.45 -1.05
CA VAL A 140 9.83 13.57 -1.06
C VAL A 140 10.00 12.44 -2.09
N ILE A 141 10.52 12.75 -3.28
CA ILE A 141 10.79 11.75 -4.32
C ILE A 141 11.82 10.73 -3.82
N SER A 142 12.93 11.19 -3.23
CA SER A 142 13.96 10.30 -2.68
C SER A 142 13.40 9.35 -1.63
N ASP A 143 12.50 9.84 -0.77
CA ASP A 143 11.87 9.03 0.25
C ASP A 143 10.90 7.98 -0.34
N TRP A 144 10.14 8.34 -1.37
CA TRP A 144 9.26 7.40 -2.07
C TRP A 144 10.03 6.34 -2.86
N LEU A 145 11.18 6.70 -3.43
CA LEU A 145 12.09 5.76 -4.07
C LEU A 145 12.66 4.73 -3.08
N ASP A 146 13.11 5.18 -1.91
CA ASP A 146 13.59 4.28 -0.84
C ASP A 146 12.47 3.32 -0.40
N LEU A 147 11.26 3.85 -0.19
CA LEU A 147 10.09 3.03 0.15
C LEU A 147 9.78 1.99 -0.91
N PHE A 148 9.75 2.38 -2.19
CA PHE A 148 9.48 1.46 -3.28
C PHE A 148 10.54 0.35 -3.35
N ASP A 149 11.82 0.70 -3.24
CA ASP A 149 12.91 -0.28 -3.31
C ASP A 149 12.80 -1.35 -2.22
N ARG A 150 12.42 -0.94 -1.00
CA ARG A 150 12.24 -1.82 0.16
C ARG A 150 10.99 -2.69 0.08
N LEU A 151 9.93 -2.21 -0.57
CA LEU A 151 8.62 -2.89 -0.60
C LEU A 151 8.37 -3.69 -1.89
N LYS A 152 9.04 -3.37 -3.00
CA LYS A 152 8.73 -3.94 -4.33
C LYS A 152 8.71 -5.47 -4.36
N ALA A 153 9.63 -6.15 -3.69
CA ALA A 153 9.65 -7.61 -3.70
C ALA A 153 8.33 -8.21 -3.17
N TYR A 154 7.78 -7.64 -2.10
CA TYR A 154 6.50 -8.07 -1.53
C TYR A 154 5.32 -7.71 -2.43
N ILE A 155 5.32 -6.51 -3.01
CA ILE A 155 4.26 -6.03 -3.90
C ILE A 155 4.18 -6.91 -5.15
N PHE A 156 5.31 -7.24 -5.75
CA PHE A 156 5.35 -8.07 -6.96
C PHE A 156 5.00 -9.54 -6.68
N VAL A 157 5.35 -10.08 -5.51
CA VAL A 157 4.84 -11.41 -5.11
C VAL A 157 3.32 -11.36 -4.95
N ALA A 158 2.78 -10.32 -4.31
CA ALA A 158 1.33 -10.14 -4.18
C ALA A 158 0.61 -9.98 -5.53
N LEU A 159 1.29 -9.46 -6.56
CA LEU A 159 0.74 -9.33 -7.91
C LEU A 159 0.33 -10.68 -8.53
N ILE A 160 0.99 -11.77 -8.17
CA ILE A 160 0.70 -13.09 -8.75
C ILE A 160 -0.16 -13.98 -7.83
N GLU A 161 -0.61 -13.44 -6.70
CA GLU A 161 -1.52 -14.12 -5.78
C GLU A 161 -2.96 -13.68 -6.05
N GLU A 162 -3.88 -14.65 -6.14
CA GLU A 162 -5.27 -14.41 -6.57
C GLU A 162 -5.99 -13.35 -5.72
N ASP A 163 -5.88 -13.45 -4.39
CA ASP A 163 -6.59 -12.57 -3.46
C ASP A 163 -5.99 -11.15 -3.39
N PHE A 164 -4.78 -10.95 -3.91
CA PHE A 164 -3.99 -9.73 -3.72
C PHE A 164 -3.65 -9.00 -5.02
N HIS A 165 -3.91 -9.64 -6.17
CA HIS A 165 -3.58 -9.13 -7.50
C HIS A 165 -4.01 -7.68 -7.68
N ASP A 166 -5.29 -7.38 -7.48
CA ASP A 166 -5.87 -6.05 -7.72
C ASP A 166 -5.20 -4.95 -6.88
N HIS A 167 -4.90 -5.25 -5.62
CA HIS A 167 -4.27 -4.29 -4.72
C HIS A 167 -2.81 -4.04 -5.12
N ALA A 168 -2.07 -5.11 -5.45
CA ALA A 168 -0.69 -4.99 -5.93
C ALA A 168 -0.62 -4.26 -7.26
N ALA A 169 -1.53 -4.57 -8.20
CA ALA A 169 -1.69 -3.91 -9.48
C ALA A 169 -1.92 -2.41 -9.30
N GLN A 170 -2.82 -2.01 -8.38
CA GLN A 170 -3.07 -0.61 -8.06
C GLN A 170 -1.82 0.12 -7.55
N ILE A 171 -1.05 -0.51 -6.65
CA ILE A 171 0.20 0.08 -6.13
C ILE A 171 1.23 0.24 -7.25
N ILE A 172 1.43 -0.79 -8.06
CA ILE A 172 2.38 -0.77 -9.19
C ILE A 172 2.00 0.32 -10.18
N ALA A 173 0.73 0.35 -10.61
CA ALA A 173 0.20 1.36 -11.52
C ALA A 173 0.44 2.77 -10.99
N LYS A 174 0.23 3.01 -9.68
CA LYS A 174 0.43 4.33 -9.08
C LYS A 174 1.87 4.83 -9.25
N PHE A 175 2.87 3.98 -9.05
CA PHE A 175 4.28 4.35 -9.21
C PHE A 175 4.70 4.41 -10.68
N TRP A 176 4.27 3.46 -11.51
CA TRP A 176 4.66 3.35 -12.92
C TRP A 176 4.02 4.42 -13.79
N LEU A 177 2.80 4.86 -13.46
CA LEU A 177 2.05 5.87 -14.19
C LEU A 177 2.12 7.25 -13.53
N SER A 178 3.01 7.46 -12.57
CA SER A 178 3.24 8.79 -11.98
C SER A 178 3.69 9.78 -13.06
N GLY A 179 3.16 11.00 -13.01
CA GLY A 179 3.58 12.12 -13.85
C GLY A 179 4.89 12.76 -13.39
N VAL A 180 5.44 12.35 -12.25
CA VAL A 180 6.76 12.79 -11.74
C VAL A 180 7.85 11.91 -12.34
N GLU A 181 8.51 12.40 -13.39
CA GLU A 181 9.51 11.63 -14.15
C GLU A 181 10.69 11.17 -13.29
N GLU A 182 11.14 12.00 -12.35
CA GLU A 182 12.23 11.71 -11.42
C GLU A 182 11.91 10.56 -10.45
N LEU A 183 10.62 10.28 -10.24
CA LEU A 183 10.15 9.11 -9.50
C LEU A 183 9.92 7.92 -10.44
N ARG A 184 9.17 8.14 -11.52
CA ARG A 184 8.73 7.09 -12.43
C ARG A 184 9.90 6.33 -13.05
N THR A 185 10.89 7.04 -13.59
CA THR A 185 11.99 6.41 -14.34
C THR A 185 12.82 5.46 -13.47
N PRO A 186 13.30 5.87 -12.27
CA PRO A 186 14.01 4.94 -11.38
C PRO A 186 13.15 3.79 -10.87
N VAL A 187 11.86 4.00 -10.62
CA VAL A 187 10.92 2.93 -10.23
C VAL A 187 10.83 1.89 -11.32
N LEU A 188 10.64 2.29 -12.58
CA LEU A 188 10.56 1.37 -13.71
C LEU A 188 11.85 0.56 -13.81
N ASP A 189 13.01 1.21 -13.80
CA ASP A 189 14.30 0.52 -13.85
C ASP A 189 14.49 -0.47 -12.69
N ALA A 190 14.11 -0.06 -11.47
CA ALA A 190 14.14 -0.92 -10.29
C ALA A 190 13.15 -2.09 -10.34
N SER A 191 12.11 -2.00 -11.17
CA SER A 191 11.06 -3.00 -11.33
C SER A 191 11.41 -4.10 -12.32
N ARG A 192 12.22 -3.82 -13.36
CA ARG A 192 12.53 -4.76 -14.46
C ARG A 192 12.91 -6.16 -13.98
N LYS A 193 13.90 -6.25 -13.09
CA LYS A 193 14.38 -7.52 -12.57
C LYS A 193 13.34 -8.22 -11.69
N THR A 194 12.63 -7.44 -10.87
CA THR A 194 11.61 -7.96 -9.94
C THR A 194 10.42 -8.52 -10.71
N LEU A 195 9.95 -7.83 -11.76
CA LEU A 195 8.88 -8.34 -12.63
C LEU A 195 9.29 -9.63 -13.34
N LEU A 196 10.50 -9.67 -13.92
CA LEU A 196 11.00 -10.88 -14.57
C LEU A 196 11.05 -12.07 -13.60
N GLN A 197 11.52 -11.85 -12.37
CA GLN A 197 11.52 -12.90 -11.34
C GLN A 197 10.10 -13.32 -10.97
N THR A 198 9.18 -12.38 -10.90
CA THR A 198 7.77 -12.62 -10.56
C THR A 198 7.07 -13.46 -11.62
N LEU A 199 7.28 -13.17 -12.90
CA LEU A 199 6.76 -14.00 -13.99
C LEU A 199 7.31 -15.43 -13.92
N ARG A 200 8.62 -15.59 -13.68
CA ARG A 200 9.22 -16.92 -13.50
C ARG A 200 8.63 -17.68 -12.33
N ILE A 201 8.30 -16.99 -11.24
CA ILE A 201 7.63 -17.58 -10.07
C ILE A 201 6.21 -17.99 -10.49
N LEU A 202 5.43 -17.13 -11.14
CA LEU A 202 4.08 -17.47 -11.60
C LEU A 202 4.03 -18.74 -12.46
N TYR A 203 4.98 -18.92 -13.38
CA TYR A 203 5.00 -20.08 -14.27
C TYR A 203 5.82 -21.27 -13.75
N SER A 204 6.46 -21.17 -12.59
CA SER A 204 7.16 -22.32 -12.01
C SER A 204 6.19 -23.35 -11.43
N GLU A 205 6.51 -24.62 -11.63
CA GLU A 205 5.82 -25.73 -10.99
C GLU A 205 6.20 -25.78 -9.49
N GLY A 206 5.22 -25.92 -8.59
CA GLY A 206 5.48 -26.16 -7.16
C GLY A 206 5.21 -25.01 -6.19
N ILE A 207 4.50 -23.95 -6.61
CA ILE A 207 4.00 -22.94 -5.66
C ILE A 207 2.69 -23.44 -5.05
N GLU A 208 2.66 -23.54 -3.72
CA GLU A 208 1.51 -24.02 -2.95
C GLU A 208 0.36 -22.98 -2.83
N ARG A 209 0.61 -21.71 -3.18
CA ARG A 209 -0.36 -20.61 -3.06
C ARG A 209 -1.29 -20.50 -4.27
N SER A 210 -2.50 -19.98 -4.07
CA SER A 210 -3.43 -19.70 -5.17
C SER A 210 -2.85 -18.62 -6.08
N LYS A 211 -2.59 -18.99 -7.33
CA LYS A 211 -2.06 -18.08 -8.34
C LYS A 211 -3.21 -17.34 -9.00
N VAL A 212 -2.98 -16.06 -9.29
CA VAL A 212 -3.89 -15.31 -10.16
C VAL A 212 -4.03 -16.02 -11.50
N ALA A 213 -5.24 -16.00 -12.07
CA ALA A 213 -5.46 -16.49 -13.42
C ALA A 213 -4.59 -15.71 -14.41
N GLU A 214 -3.91 -16.41 -15.30
CA GLU A 214 -2.99 -15.79 -16.26
C GLU A 214 -3.66 -14.69 -17.09
N SER A 215 -4.91 -14.89 -17.51
CA SER A 215 -5.66 -13.90 -18.27
C SER A 215 -5.81 -12.57 -17.53
N VAL A 216 -5.96 -12.59 -16.21
CA VAL A 216 -6.10 -11.39 -15.37
C VAL A 216 -4.77 -10.64 -15.29
N LEU A 217 -3.65 -11.36 -15.11
CA LEU A 217 -2.34 -10.73 -15.15
C LEU A 217 -2.03 -10.14 -16.54
N VAL A 218 -2.37 -10.86 -17.61
CA VAL A 218 -2.17 -10.40 -18.99
C VAL A 218 -2.99 -9.14 -19.25
N GLU A 219 -4.25 -9.10 -18.80
CA GLU A 219 -5.12 -7.92 -18.89
C GLU A 219 -4.48 -6.71 -18.19
N PHE A 220 -4.03 -6.86 -16.94
CA PHE A 220 -3.30 -5.80 -16.23
C PHE A 220 -2.07 -5.30 -16.98
N LEU A 221 -1.25 -6.21 -17.51
CA LEU A 221 -0.06 -5.84 -18.27
C LEU A 221 -0.43 -5.11 -19.57
N GLN A 222 -1.49 -5.54 -20.26
CA GLN A 222 -2.00 -4.91 -21.49
C GLN A 222 -2.51 -3.50 -21.22
N ASP A 223 -3.29 -3.33 -20.16
CA ASP A 223 -3.83 -2.04 -19.75
C ASP A 223 -2.70 -1.05 -19.49
N ILE A 224 -1.72 -1.43 -18.66
CA ILE A 224 -0.57 -0.59 -18.36
C ILE A 224 0.33 -0.36 -19.59
N HIS A 225 0.50 -1.36 -20.46
CA HIS A 225 1.28 -1.20 -21.70
C HIS A 225 0.63 -0.17 -22.63
N SER A 226 -0.70 -0.12 -22.66
CA SER A 226 -1.45 0.81 -23.52
C SER A 226 -1.26 2.29 -23.16
N GLU A 227 -0.78 2.59 -21.95
CA GLU A 227 -0.37 3.94 -21.52
C GLU A 227 0.89 4.43 -22.27
N GLY A 228 1.62 3.53 -22.94
CA GLY A 228 2.74 3.85 -23.83
C GLY A 228 4.11 3.97 -23.12
N PRO A 229 5.12 4.51 -23.82
CA PRO A 229 6.46 4.69 -23.26
C PRO A 229 6.48 5.67 -22.08
N PRO A 230 7.32 5.44 -21.05
CA PRO A 230 8.37 4.41 -20.97
C PRO A 230 7.89 3.04 -20.44
N VAL A 231 6.61 2.90 -20.09
CA VAL A 231 6.11 1.69 -19.42
C VAL A 231 5.98 0.52 -20.39
N SER A 232 5.47 0.77 -21.60
CA SER A 232 5.41 -0.22 -22.66
C SER A 232 6.80 -0.81 -22.97
N GLU A 233 7.83 0.02 -23.00
CA GLU A 233 9.22 -0.39 -23.26
C GLU A 233 9.76 -1.31 -22.14
N LEU A 234 9.42 -1.03 -20.88
CA LEU A 234 9.78 -1.90 -19.77
C LEU A 234 9.14 -3.28 -19.91
N ILE A 235 7.85 -3.33 -20.23
CA ILE A 235 7.12 -4.59 -20.38
C ILE A 235 7.71 -5.39 -21.54
N ASP A 236 7.90 -4.76 -22.70
CA ASP A 236 8.52 -5.38 -23.87
C ASP A 236 9.90 -5.96 -23.52
N ASP A 237 10.75 -5.19 -22.84
CA ASP A 237 12.08 -5.64 -22.42
C ASP A 237 12.01 -6.85 -21.47
N VAL A 238 11.09 -6.84 -20.50
CA VAL A 238 10.92 -7.94 -19.56
C VAL A 238 10.42 -9.21 -20.25
N LEU A 239 9.45 -9.09 -21.16
CA LEU A 239 8.95 -10.23 -21.92
C LEU A 239 10.02 -10.81 -22.86
N GLN A 240 10.81 -9.96 -23.51
CA GLN A 240 11.96 -10.40 -24.30
C GLN A 240 13.03 -11.08 -23.44
N MET A 241 13.31 -10.57 -22.25
CA MET A 241 14.23 -11.22 -21.30
C MET A 241 13.69 -12.57 -20.84
N TYR A 242 12.39 -12.69 -20.57
CA TYR A 242 11.76 -13.93 -20.16
C TYR A 242 11.84 -14.98 -21.28
N LYS A 243 11.39 -14.63 -22.49
CA LYS A 243 11.49 -15.46 -23.70
C LYS A 243 12.90 -15.95 -24.00
N LYS A 244 13.92 -15.09 -23.83
CA LYS A 244 15.33 -15.48 -24.04
C LYS A 244 15.83 -16.45 -22.97
N SER A 245 15.35 -16.31 -21.74
CA SER A 245 15.83 -17.11 -20.61
C SER A 245 15.14 -18.47 -20.46
N ASP A 246 13.88 -18.57 -20.89
CA ASP A 246 13.08 -19.79 -20.84
C ASP A 246 12.12 -19.83 -22.04
N PRO A 247 12.62 -20.19 -23.25
CA PRO A 247 11.82 -20.16 -24.46
C PRO A 247 10.63 -21.12 -24.44
N ASP A 248 10.81 -22.31 -23.88
CA ASP A 248 9.79 -23.35 -23.84
C ASP A 248 8.70 -23.01 -22.82
N GLY A 249 9.09 -22.52 -21.63
CA GLY A 249 8.17 -21.98 -20.65
C GLY A 249 7.36 -20.84 -21.23
N PHE A 250 8.03 -19.85 -21.85
CA PHE A 250 7.36 -18.71 -22.49
C PHE A 250 6.36 -19.15 -23.58
N ALA A 251 6.72 -20.11 -24.43
CA ALA A 251 5.86 -20.59 -25.52
C ALA A 251 4.56 -21.25 -25.03
N SER A 252 4.52 -21.70 -23.77
CA SER A 252 3.34 -22.30 -23.14
C SER A 252 2.39 -21.28 -22.48
N THR A 253 2.78 -20.00 -22.43
CA THR A 253 2.03 -18.91 -21.80
C THR A 253 1.21 -18.11 -22.82
N ASN A 254 0.15 -17.45 -22.37
CA ASN A 254 -0.60 -16.44 -23.12
C ASN A 254 0.21 -15.15 -23.36
N LEU A 255 1.36 -14.97 -22.70
CA LEU A 255 2.28 -13.84 -22.97
C LEU A 255 2.84 -13.86 -24.39
N VAL A 256 2.79 -15.00 -25.10
CA VAL A 256 3.17 -15.07 -26.52
C VAL A 256 2.33 -14.19 -27.43
N HIS A 257 1.10 -13.85 -27.02
CA HIS A 257 0.19 -13.00 -27.78
C HIS A 257 0.38 -11.51 -27.48
N PHE A 258 1.27 -11.18 -26.54
CA PHE A 258 1.57 -9.82 -26.15
C PHE A 258 2.58 -9.14 -27.10
N ILE A 259 3.44 -9.94 -27.75
CA ILE A 259 4.49 -9.52 -28.70
C ILE A 259 4.03 -9.77 -30.13
#